data_AF-A0A1N7FTY3-F1
#
_entry.id   AF-A0A1N7FTY3-F1
#
_cell.length_a   1.000
_cell.length_b   1.000
_cell.length_c   1.000
_cell.angle_alpha   90.00
_cell.angle_beta   90.00
_cell.angle_gamma   90.00
#
_symmetry.space_group_name_H-M   'P 1'
#
loop_
_entity.id
_entity.type
_entity.pdbx_description
1 polymer ?
#
loop_
_entity_poly.entity_id
_entity_poly.type
_entity_poly.pdbx_seq_one_letter_code
_entity_poly.pdbx_strand_id
1 'polypeptide(L)' 'MAYFEKYETPADLLRDDSLSRDRKIRMLEQWRDDKKDYMRATDEGMEGVDRSELLSQIKLALVKLQDDPLV' A
#
# COMPACT_ATOMS: atom_id res chain seq x y z
N MET A 1 -4.96 5.10 -12.02
CA MET A 1 -4.14 4.09 -12.71
C MET A 1 -4.13 2.85 -11.83
N ALA A 2 -4.30 1.67 -12.41
CA ALA A 2 -4.63 0.47 -11.66
C ALA A 2 -3.37 -0.27 -11.18
N TYR A 3 -2.75 0.22 -10.09
CA TYR A 3 -1.68 -0.52 -9.40
C TYR A 3 -2.18 -1.87 -8.86
N PHE A 4 -3.48 -1.91 -8.53
CA PHE A 4 -4.22 -3.09 -8.07
C PHE A 4 -4.26 -4.24 -9.09
N GLU A 5 -4.05 -3.98 -10.38
CA GLU A 5 -4.13 -5.04 -11.41
C GLU A 5 -2.87 -5.91 -11.45
N LYS A 6 -1.71 -5.36 -11.07
CA LYS A 6 -0.44 -6.09 -11.08
C LYS A 6 -0.06 -6.64 -9.70
N TYR A 7 -0.46 -5.96 -8.62
CA TYR A 7 -0.09 -6.35 -7.26
C TYR A 7 -1.34 -6.48 -6.40
N GLU A 8 -1.59 -7.68 -5.90
CA GLU A 8 -2.70 -7.95 -4.99
C GLU A 8 -2.37 -7.52 -3.56
N THR A 9 -1.08 -7.60 -3.17
CA THR A 9 -0.61 -7.19 -1.85
C THR A 9 0.55 -6.19 -1.89
N PRO A 10 0.72 -5.36 -0.85
CA PRO A 10 1.91 -4.51 -0.70
C PRO A 10 3.21 -5.31 -0.70
N ALA A 11 3.17 -6.57 -0.23
CA ALA A 11 4.31 -7.46 -0.22
C ALA A 11 4.77 -7.86 -1.63
N ASP A 12 3.85 -8.06 -2.57
CA ASP A 12 4.18 -8.37 -3.97
C ASP A 12 4.91 -7.20 -4.62
N LEU A 13 4.47 -5.98 -4.34
CA LEU A 13 5.12 -4.76 -4.81
C LEU A 13 6.53 -4.61 -4.21
N LEU A 14 6.73 -4.94 -2.93
CA LEU A 14 8.05 -4.92 -2.31
C LEU A 14 9.03 -5.91 -2.95
N ARG A 15 8.55 -7.08 -3.35
CA ARG A 15 9.34 -8.16 -3.97
C ARG A 15 9.66 -7.90 -5.45
N ASP A 16 9.07 -6.89 -6.07
CA ASP A 16 9.33 -6.59 -7.47
C ASP A 16 10.67 -5.85 -7.64
N ASP A 17 11.73 -6.60 -7.98
CA ASP A 17 13.07 -6.04 -8.20
C ASP A 17 13.17 -5.20 -9.48
N SER A 18 12.16 -5.21 -10.36
CA SER A 18 12.12 -4.33 -11.53
C SER A 18 11.75 -2.88 -11.19
N LEU A 19 11.21 -2.64 -9.98
CA LEU A 19 10.87 -1.31 -9.50
C LEU A 19 11.95 -0.75 -8.60
N SER A 20 12.34 0.51 -8.86
CA SER A 20 13.19 1.24 -7.93
C SER A 20 12.47 1.51 -6.62
N ARG A 21 13.25 1.68 -5.55
CA ARG A 21 12.75 2.00 -4.21
C ARG A 21 11.82 3.22 -4.21
N ASP A 22 12.22 4.33 -4.83
CA ASP A 22 11.38 5.53 -4.93
C ASP A 22 10.07 5.25 -5.65
N ARG A 23 10.10 4.40 -6.68
CA ARG A 23 8.91 4.01 -7.43
C ARG A 23 7.98 3.17 -6.55
N LYS A 24 8.53 2.23 -5.78
CA LYS A 24 7.77 1.43 -4.80
C LYS A 24 7.11 2.31 -3.74
N ILE A 25 7.84 3.29 -3.20
CA ILE A 25 7.32 4.24 -2.21
C ILE A 25 6.14 5.01 -2.79
N ARG A 26 6.29 5.65 -3.96
CA ARG A 26 5.20 6.44 -4.57
C ARG A 26 3.95 5.60 -4.82
N MET A 27 4.12 4.36 -5.26
CA MET A 27 2.99 3.45 -5.51
C MET A 27 2.28 3.04 -4.21
N LEU A 28 3.03 2.76 -3.14
CA LEU A 28 2.46 2.44 -1.83
C LEU A 28 1.78 3.64 -1.17
N GLU A 29 2.32 4.85 -1.33
CA GLU A 29 1.68 6.07 -0.85
C GLU A 29 0.35 6.32 -1.56
N GLN A 30 0.33 6.14 -2.88
CA GLN A 30 -0.90 6.26 -3.65
C GLN A 30 -1.94 5.21 -3.25
N TRP A 31 -1.52 3.95 -3.08
CA TRP A 31 -2.41 2.88 -2.61
C TRP A 31 -2.98 3.18 -1.22
N ARG A 32 -2.16 3.69 -0.29
CA ARG A 32 -2.61 4.13 1.03
C ARG A 32 -3.71 5.19 0.92
N ASP A 33 -3.52 6.19 0.08
CA ASP A 33 -4.44 7.32 -0.03
C ASP A 33 -5.75 6.90 -0.72
N ASP A 34 -5.67 6.09 -1.79
CA ASP A 34 -6.84 5.46 -2.42
C ASP A 34 -7.64 4.62 -1.42
N LYS A 35 -6.97 3.87 -0.54
CA LYS A 35 -7.65 3.07 0.50
C LYS A 35 -8.30 3.93 1.57
N LYS A 36 -7.66 5.02 1.99
CA LYS A 36 -8.26 5.97 2.93
C LYS A 36 -9.49 6.65 2.32
N ASP A 37 -9.43 7.04 1.06
CA ASP A 37 -10.55 7.67 0.38
C ASP A 37 -11.68 6.67 0.14
N TYR A 38 -11.36 5.43 -0.22
CA TYR A 38 -12.34 4.34 -0.27
C TYR A 38 -13.00 4.11 1.10
N MET A 39 -12.23 4.06 2.18
CA MET A 39 -12.75 3.89 3.55
C MET A 39 -13.66 5.06 3.95
N ARG A 40 -13.26 6.30 3.65
CA ARG A 40 -14.09 7.50 3.89
C ARG A 40 -15.39 7.47 3.08
N ALA A 41 -15.35 7.00 1.84
CA ALA A 41 -16.52 6.84 0.99
C ALA A 41 -17.43 5.67 1.42
N THR A 42 -16.89 4.69 2.16
CA THR A 42 -17.62 3.50 2.63
C THR A 42 -17.96 3.52 4.13
N ASP A 43 -17.81 4.68 4.78
CA ASP A 43 -18.07 4.89 6.22
C ASP A 43 -19.57 4.90 6.58
N GLU A 44 -20.45 4.68 5.60
CA GLU A 44 -21.83 4.26 5.83
C GLU A 44 -21.89 2.73 6.06
N GLY A 45 -21.32 2.25 7.18
CA GLY A 45 -21.84 1.04 7.85
C GLY A 45 -21.10 -0.29 7.74
N MET A 46 -19.83 -0.37 7.29
CA MET A 46 -19.07 -1.63 7.40
C MET A 46 -17.58 -1.42 7.72
N GLU A 47 -17.25 -1.37 9.00
CA GLU A 47 -15.90 -1.61 9.52
C GLU A 47 -15.53 -3.10 9.32
N GLY A 48 -15.22 -3.50 8.08
CA GLY A 48 -14.68 -4.82 7.79
C GLY A 48 -13.23 -4.90 8.30
N VAL A 49 -12.95 -5.84 9.19
CA VAL A 49 -11.62 -6.14 9.78
C VAL A 49 -10.51 -6.21 8.73
N ASP A 50 -10.82 -6.72 7.53
CA ASP A 50 -9.89 -6.81 6.39
C ASP A 50 -9.40 -5.46 5.83
N ARG A 51 -10.17 -4.37 5.95
CA ARG A 51 -9.79 -3.07 5.36
C ARG A 51 -8.68 -2.40 6.15
N SER A 52 -8.75 -2.49 7.47
CA SER A 52 -7.74 -1.95 8.39
C SER A 52 -6.45 -2.76 8.36
N GLU A 53 -6.54 -4.07 8.13
CA GLU A 53 -5.39 -4.95 7.97
C GLU A 53 -4.55 -4.58 6.74
N LEU A 54 -5.19 -4.41 5.57
CA LEU A 54 -4.50 -4.01 4.35
C LEU A 54 -3.82 -2.63 4.49
N LEU A 55 -4.49 -1.66 5.11
CA LEU A 55 -3.90 -0.34 5.37
C LEU A 55 -2.66 -0.44 6.28
N SER A 56 -2.70 -1.36 7.25
CA SER A 56 -1.57 -1.62 8.14
C SER A 56 -0.40 -2.25 7.39
N GLN A 57 -0.66 -3.19 6.48
CA GLN A 57 0.37 -3.79 5.62
C GLN A 57 1.02 -2.77 4.69
N ILE A 58 0.25 -1.84 4.11
CA ILE A 58 0.79 -0.76 3.26
C ILE A 58 1.73 0.13 4.09
N LYS A 59 1.32 0.52 5.30
CA LYS A 59 2.15 1.34 6.20
C LYS A 59 3.44 0.63 6.59
N LEU A 60 3.37 -0.66 6.94
CA LEU A 60 4.55 -1.46 7.25
C LEU A 60 5.51 -1.56 6.06
N ALA A 61 4.99 -1.71 4.85
CA ALA A 61 5.78 -1.73 3.63
C ALA A 61 6.52 -0.39 3.39
N LEU A 62 5.82 0.73 3.61
CA LEU A 62 6.43 2.06 3.55
C LEU A 62 7.54 2.26 4.59
N VAL A 63 7.30 1.85 5.84
CA VAL A 63 8.32 1.93 6.91
C VAL A 63 9.54 1.12 6.53
N LYS A 64 9.38 -0.13 6.06
CA LYS A 64 10.51 -0.95 5.59
C LYS A 64 11.30 -0.27 4.47
N LEU A 65 10.63 0.38 3.53
CA LEU A 65 11.29 1.11 2.45
C LEU A 65 11.87 2.45 2.88
N GLN A 66 11.52 3.03 4.02
CA GLN A 66 12.06 4.30 4.50
C GLN A 66 13.19 4.09 5.51
N ASP A 67 13.09 3.04 6.32
CA ASP A 67 14.01 2.69 7.40
C ASP A 67 15.20 1.81 6.94
N ASP A 68 15.29 1.51 5.64
CA ASP A 68 16.43 0.80 5.07
C ASP A 68 17.42 1.78 4.42
N PRO A 69 18.38 2.38 5.13
CA PRO A 69 19.32 3.33 4.55
C PRO A 69 20.38 2.72 3.62
N LEU A 70 20.34 1.40 3.32
CA LEU A 70 21.49 0.67 2.76
C LEU A 70 21.21 -0.17 1.49
N VAL A 71 20.14 0.08 0.75
CA VAL A 71 19.99 -0.37 -0.66
C VAL A 71 20.25 0.78 -1.61
#